data_AF-A0A7Y7AF94-F1
#
_entry.id   AF-A0A7Y7AF94-F1
#
_cell.length_a   1.000
_cell.length_b   1.000
_cell.length_c   1.000
_cell.angle_alpha   90.00
_cell.angle_beta   90.00
_cell.angle_gamma   90.00
#
_symmetry.space_group_name_H-M   'P 1'
#
loop_
_entity.id
_entity.type
_entity.pdbx_description
1 polymer ?
#
loop_
_entity_poly.entity_id
_entity_poly.type
_entity_poly.pdbx_seq_one_letter_code
_entity_poly.pdbx_strand_id
1 'polypeptide(L)'
;MQKVERSSAEQLKQARRAGLEEVKINAALCPHGKVAGMDVFSWVNPDIEALNAMIASMPYKVIWAATSGQARKFWELNGEGLKRIETLVVYDSGQVHTEKWFSSFANVLCVDGADNALMLVDKVRSEKRAFVWTLPQDNWTEIKAELENHLQTWK
;
A
#
# COMPACT_ATOMS: atom_id res chain seq x y z
N MET A 1 51.33 -12.09 1.14
CA MET A 1 49.88 -11.80 1.35
C MET A 1 49.24 -11.64 -0.01
N GLN A 2 48.51 -12.65 -0.50
CA GLN A 2 47.78 -12.57 -1.78
C GLN A 2 46.40 -11.95 -1.54
N LYS A 3 46.12 -10.86 -2.25
CA LYS A 3 44.85 -10.14 -2.24
C LYS A 3 43.88 -10.94 -3.10
N VAL A 4 42.86 -11.55 -2.48
CA VAL A 4 41.82 -12.31 -3.18
C VAL A 4 40.96 -11.32 -3.96
N GLU A 5 41.23 -11.16 -5.26
CA GLU A 5 40.30 -10.53 -6.19
C GLU A 5 39.08 -11.45 -6.33
N ARG A 6 38.00 -11.14 -5.61
CA ARG A 6 36.70 -11.79 -5.86
C ARG A 6 36.35 -11.55 -7.33
N SER A 7 36.18 -12.63 -8.09
CA SER A 7 35.84 -12.58 -9.51
C SER A 7 34.62 -11.69 -9.73
N SER A 8 34.64 -10.82 -10.75
CA SER A 8 33.53 -9.92 -11.09
C SER A 8 32.19 -10.65 -11.24
N ALA A 9 32.22 -11.95 -11.60
CA ALA A 9 31.04 -12.81 -11.66
C ALA A 9 30.43 -13.13 -10.28
N GLU A 10 31.26 -13.25 -9.23
CA GLU A 10 30.80 -13.44 -7.85
C GLU A 10 30.20 -12.15 -7.29
N GLN A 11 30.82 -11.00 -7.57
CA GLN A 11 30.27 -9.69 -7.21
C GLN A 11 28.91 -9.46 -7.88
N LEU A 12 28.77 -9.82 -9.17
CA LEU A 12 27.50 -9.70 -9.90
C LEU A 12 26.42 -10.65 -9.34
N LYS A 13 26.77 -11.89 -9.00
CA LYS A 13 25.86 -12.84 -8.35
C LYS A 13 25.42 -12.35 -6.96
N GLN A 14 26.35 -11.77 -6.20
CA GLN A 14 26.06 -11.23 -4.87
C GLN A 14 25.18 -9.98 -4.94
N ALA A 15 25.45 -9.08 -5.89
CA ALA A 15 24.59 -7.91 -6.16
C ALA A 15 23.18 -8.32 -6.61
N ARG A 16 23.06 -9.33 -7.49
CA ARG A 16 21.75 -9.88 -7.87
C ARG A 16 20.99 -10.50 -6.70
N ARG A 17 21.68 -11.26 -5.85
CA ARG A 17 21.07 -11.84 -4.64
C ARG A 17 20.62 -10.74 -3.69
N ALA A 18 21.45 -9.73 -3.44
CA ALA A 18 21.08 -8.60 -2.59
C ALA A 18 19.87 -7.86 -3.14
N GLY A 19 19.83 -7.56 -4.44
CA GLY A 19 18.67 -6.92 -5.08
C GLY A 19 17.41 -7.80 -5.05
N LEU A 20 17.54 -9.12 -5.23
CA LEU A 20 16.41 -10.05 -5.13
C LEU A 20 15.86 -10.17 -3.69
N GLU A 21 16.72 -10.18 -2.69
CA GLU A 21 16.31 -10.20 -1.28
C GLU A 21 15.69 -8.87 -0.86
N GLU A 22 16.23 -7.75 -1.32
CA GLU A 22 15.65 -6.43 -1.09
C GLU A 22 14.25 -6.32 -1.72
N VAL A 23 14.07 -6.80 -2.95
CA VAL A 23 12.75 -6.87 -3.60
C VAL A 23 11.79 -7.76 -2.81
N LYS A 24 12.22 -8.92 -2.31
CA LYS A 24 11.37 -9.86 -1.57
C LYS A 24 10.95 -9.35 -0.20
N ILE A 25 11.87 -8.76 0.56
CA ILE A 25 11.58 -8.20 1.88
C ILE A 25 10.64 -7.01 1.75
N ASN A 26 10.83 -6.17 0.73
CA ASN A 26 10.05 -4.96 0.55
C ASN A 26 8.69 -5.21 -0.11
N ALA A 27 8.54 -6.26 -0.93
CA ALA A 27 7.26 -6.68 -1.51
C ALA A 27 6.37 -7.47 -0.53
N ALA A 28 6.77 -7.68 0.71
CA ALA A 28 5.94 -8.35 1.71
C ALA A 28 4.90 -7.40 2.32
N LEU A 29 3.76 -7.96 2.74
CA LEU A 29 2.78 -7.25 3.56
C LEU A 29 3.43 -6.89 4.90
N CYS A 30 3.47 -5.60 5.23
CA CYS A 30 4.07 -5.07 6.45
C CYS A 30 2.96 -4.66 7.44
N PRO A 31 2.78 -5.39 8.56
CA PRO A 31 1.84 -5.00 9.60
C PRO A 31 2.46 -3.93 10.51
N HIS A 32 1.74 -2.83 10.73
CA HIS A 32 2.11 -1.76 11.66
C HIS A 32 1.41 -1.90 13.03
N GLY A 33 0.56 -2.92 13.19
CA GLY A 33 -0.18 -3.19 14.42
C GLY A 33 -1.45 -2.37 14.54
N LYS A 34 -1.88 -2.14 15.79
CA LYS A 34 -3.09 -1.37 16.09
C LYS A 34 -2.74 0.10 16.31
N VAL A 35 -3.24 0.97 15.43
CA VAL A 35 -3.04 2.43 15.51
C VAL A 35 -4.41 3.09 15.52
N ALA A 36 -4.69 3.93 16.53
CA ALA A 36 -5.99 4.59 16.73
C ALA A 36 -7.19 3.62 16.61
N GLY A 37 -7.05 2.39 17.13
CA GLY A 37 -8.10 1.36 17.10
C GLY A 37 -8.31 0.65 15.75
N MET A 38 -7.46 0.91 14.75
CA MET A 38 -7.46 0.25 13.44
C MET A 38 -6.28 -0.70 13.31
N ASP A 39 -6.47 -1.81 12.59
CA ASP A 39 -5.35 -2.64 12.15
C ASP A 39 -4.72 -2.02 10.89
N VAL A 40 -3.44 -1.65 10.97
CA VAL A 40 -2.75 -0.90 9.91
C VAL A 40 -1.74 -1.77 9.18
N PHE A 41 -1.79 -1.73 7.84
CA PHE A 41 -0.91 -2.47 6.96
C PHE A 41 -0.38 -1.59 5.83
N SER A 42 0.87 -1.81 5.43
CA SER A 42 1.41 -1.29 4.17
C SER A 42 1.95 -2.41 3.30
N TRP A 43 1.80 -2.30 1.97
CA TRP A 43 2.29 -3.32 1.04
C TRP A 43 2.84 -2.68 -0.23
N VAL A 44 4.13 -2.90 -0.51
CA VAL A 44 4.76 -2.40 -1.74
C VAL A 44 4.36 -3.29 -2.91
N ASN A 45 3.78 -2.65 -3.94
CA ASN A 45 3.42 -3.25 -5.22
C ASN A 45 2.83 -4.67 -5.11
N PRO A 46 1.72 -4.85 -4.39
CA PRO A 46 1.14 -6.17 -4.21
C PRO A 46 0.61 -6.73 -5.54
N ASP A 47 0.67 -8.06 -5.66
CA ASP A 47 -0.17 -8.75 -6.62
C ASP A 47 -1.66 -8.49 -6.31
N ILE A 48 -2.45 -8.21 -7.35
CA ILE A 48 -3.84 -7.76 -7.19
C ILE A 48 -4.75 -8.89 -6.69
N GLU A 49 -4.49 -10.14 -7.07
CA GLU A 49 -5.26 -11.29 -6.56
C GLU A 49 -4.95 -11.51 -5.07
N ALA A 50 -3.67 -11.43 -4.70
CA ALA A 50 -3.24 -11.53 -3.31
C ALA A 50 -3.81 -10.40 -2.44
N LEU A 51 -3.82 -9.17 -2.94
CA LEU A 51 -4.46 -8.02 -2.29
C LEU A 51 -5.96 -8.25 -2.10
N ASN A 52 -6.66 -8.74 -3.13
CA ASN A 52 -8.08 -9.03 -3.05
C ASN A 52 -8.40 -10.11 -2.01
N ALA A 53 -7.62 -11.19 -1.98
CA ALA A 53 -7.77 -12.24 -0.97
C ALA A 53 -7.51 -11.72 0.45
N MET A 54 -6.47 -10.90 0.62
CA MET A 54 -6.14 -10.30 1.93
C MET A 54 -7.26 -9.38 2.41
N ILE A 55 -7.74 -8.47 1.55
CA ILE A 55 -8.85 -7.55 1.88
C ILE A 55 -10.14 -8.34 2.16
N ALA A 56 -10.44 -9.37 1.37
CA ALA A 56 -11.62 -10.23 1.56
C ALA A 56 -11.60 -10.97 2.90
N SER A 57 -10.42 -11.32 3.41
CA SER A 57 -10.22 -12.02 4.67
C SER A 57 -10.45 -11.13 5.91
N MET A 58 -10.48 -9.81 5.74
CA MET A 58 -10.63 -8.88 6.86
C MET A 58 -11.99 -9.03 7.54
N PRO A 59 -12.04 -9.14 8.88
CA PRO A 59 -13.29 -9.33 9.62
C PRO A 59 -14.16 -8.06 9.69
N TYR A 60 -13.63 -6.92 9.23
CA TYR A 60 -14.27 -5.59 9.24
C TYR A 60 -14.09 -4.87 7.90
N LYS A 61 -14.68 -3.68 7.77
CA LYS A 61 -14.52 -2.81 6.59
C LYS A 61 -13.11 -2.23 6.50
N VAL A 62 -12.69 -1.93 5.28
CA VAL A 62 -11.34 -1.49 4.94
C VAL A 62 -11.37 -0.06 4.41
N ILE A 63 -10.49 0.78 4.96
CA ILE A 63 -10.03 2.03 4.35
C ILE A 63 -8.78 1.66 3.55
N TRP A 64 -8.80 1.90 2.24
CA TRP A 64 -7.71 1.52 1.36
C TRP A 64 -7.10 2.76 0.69
N ALA A 65 -5.83 3.02 0.94
CA ALA A 65 -5.04 4.01 0.21
C ALA A 65 -4.27 3.34 -0.93
N ALA A 66 -4.44 3.84 -2.16
CA ALA A 66 -3.86 3.26 -3.37
C ALA A 66 -3.55 4.32 -4.42
N THR A 67 -2.73 3.95 -5.41
CA THR A 67 -2.64 4.70 -6.66
C THR A 67 -3.87 4.46 -7.53
N SER A 68 -4.17 5.39 -8.44
CA SER A 68 -5.26 5.30 -9.41
C SER A 68 -5.14 4.01 -10.24
N GLY A 69 -3.91 3.68 -10.65
CA GLY A 69 -3.61 2.46 -11.39
C GLY A 69 -3.85 1.17 -10.60
N GLN A 70 -3.54 1.15 -9.30
CA GLN A 70 -3.83 0.01 -8.42
C GLN A 70 -5.33 -0.14 -8.19
N ALA A 71 -6.03 0.96 -7.88
CA ALA A 71 -7.46 0.98 -7.66
C ALA A 71 -8.24 0.46 -8.87
N ARG A 72 -7.86 0.91 -10.07
CA ARG A 72 -8.46 0.46 -11.32
C ARG A 72 -8.27 -1.03 -11.57
N LYS A 73 -7.04 -1.55 -11.43
CA LYS A 73 -6.77 -3.00 -11.60
C LYS A 73 -7.56 -3.86 -10.62
N PHE A 74 -7.66 -3.40 -9.37
CA PHE A 74 -8.43 -4.08 -8.34
C PHE A 74 -9.94 -4.10 -8.64
N TRP A 75 -10.47 -2.98 -9.14
CA TRP A 75 -11.86 -2.91 -9.60
C TRP A 75 -12.12 -3.82 -10.80
N GLU A 76 -11.21 -3.84 -11.79
CA GLU A 76 -11.31 -4.71 -12.99
C GLU A 76 -11.31 -6.20 -12.63
N LEU A 77 -10.61 -6.60 -11.56
CA LEU A 77 -10.68 -7.96 -11.02
C LEU A 77 -12.09 -8.31 -10.49
N ASN A 78 -12.83 -7.32 -9.98
CA ASN A 78 -14.18 -7.45 -9.44
C ASN A 78 -14.35 -8.62 -8.42
N GLY A 79 -13.37 -8.75 -7.53
CA GLY A 79 -13.32 -9.81 -6.52
C GLY A 79 -14.11 -9.49 -5.23
N GLU A 80 -14.22 -10.47 -4.34
CA GLU A 80 -14.91 -10.33 -3.04
C GLU A 80 -14.33 -9.23 -2.14
N GLY A 81 -13.04 -8.90 -2.28
CA GLY A 81 -12.39 -7.83 -1.53
C GLY A 81 -13.01 -6.46 -1.81
N LEU A 82 -13.56 -6.24 -3.00
CA LEU A 82 -14.22 -4.99 -3.36
C LEU A 82 -15.37 -4.64 -2.41
N LYS A 83 -16.13 -5.65 -1.96
CA LYS A 83 -17.26 -5.47 -1.03
C LYS A 83 -16.81 -5.11 0.39
N ARG A 84 -15.54 -5.31 0.73
CA ARG A 84 -14.97 -4.97 2.05
C ARG A 84 -14.44 -3.54 2.10
N ILE A 85 -14.15 -2.94 0.95
CA ILE A 85 -13.66 -1.56 0.89
C ILE A 85 -14.84 -0.61 1.13
N GLU A 86 -14.70 0.21 2.16
CA GLU A 86 -15.67 1.25 2.49
C GLU A 86 -15.21 2.61 1.97
N THR A 87 -13.92 2.91 2.13
CA THR A 87 -13.32 4.17 1.66
C THR A 87 -12.10 3.84 0.83
N LEU A 88 -12.07 4.34 -0.40
CA LEU A 88 -10.89 4.36 -1.24
C LEU A 88 -10.27 5.76 -1.18
N VAL A 89 -8.97 5.82 -0.88
CA VAL A 89 -8.16 7.03 -0.94
C VAL A 89 -7.17 6.90 -2.09
N VAL A 90 -7.36 7.69 -3.14
CA VAL A 90 -6.49 7.76 -4.31
C VAL A 90 -5.51 8.92 -4.10
N TYR A 91 -4.22 8.62 -3.92
CA TYR A 91 -3.23 9.63 -3.48
C TYR A 91 -2.27 10.11 -4.57
N ASP A 92 -2.42 9.63 -5.80
CA ASP A 92 -1.63 10.05 -6.97
C ASP A 92 -2.46 10.86 -7.97
N SER A 93 -3.63 11.34 -7.54
CA SER A 93 -4.51 12.16 -8.39
C SER A 93 -5.19 13.23 -7.54
N GLY A 94 -4.73 14.47 -7.67
CA GLY A 94 -5.39 15.64 -7.10
C GLY A 94 -6.72 16.01 -7.77
N GLN A 95 -7.09 15.35 -8.88
CA GLN A 95 -8.34 15.58 -9.59
C GLN A 95 -9.23 14.34 -9.56
N VAL A 96 -10.51 14.54 -9.18
CA VAL A 96 -11.54 13.51 -9.33
C VAL A 96 -11.99 13.53 -10.79
N HIS A 97 -11.50 12.60 -11.60
CA HIS A 97 -12.15 12.31 -12.87
C HIS A 97 -13.39 11.47 -12.60
N THR A 98 -14.57 11.82 -13.12
CA THR A 98 -15.77 10.97 -12.99
C THR A 98 -15.60 9.69 -13.80
N GLU A 99 -14.90 8.72 -13.23
CA GLU A 99 -14.74 7.39 -13.79
C GLU A 99 -15.83 6.47 -13.26
N LYS A 100 -16.39 5.64 -14.14
CA LYS A 100 -17.53 4.74 -13.81
C LYS A 100 -17.22 3.80 -12.64
N TRP A 101 -15.96 3.48 -12.41
CA TRP A 101 -15.55 2.54 -11.37
C TRP A 101 -15.62 3.13 -9.96
N PHE A 102 -15.64 4.47 -9.82
CA PHE A 102 -15.80 5.11 -8.51
C PHE A 102 -17.13 4.77 -7.84
N SER A 103 -18.20 4.53 -8.60
CA SER A 103 -19.50 4.17 -8.03
C SER A 103 -19.53 2.79 -7.36
N SER A 104 -18.47 1.99 -7.49
CA SER A 104 -18.33 0.71 -6.79
C SER A 104 -17.89 0.85 -5.33
N PHE A 105 -17.48 2.05 -4.90
CA PHE A 105 -17.04 2.34 -3.55
C PHE A 105 -18.04 3.26 -2.85
N ALA A 106 -18.21 3.09 -1.53
CA ALA A 106 -19.12 3.96 -0.77
C ALA A 106 -18.56 5.39 -0.64
N ASN A 107 -17.25 5.50 -0.43
CA ASN A 107 -16.54 6.78 -0.40
C ASN A 107 -15.28 6.70 -1.26
N VAL A 108 -15.02 7.73 -2.06
CA VAL A 108 -13.79 7.92 -2.82
C VAL A 108 -13.23 9.30 -2.50
N LEU A 109 -11.97 9.34 -2.08
CA LEU A 109 -11.23 10.56 -1.78
C LEU A 109 -10.03 10.62 -2.72
N CYS A 110 -9.93 11.66 -3.55
CA CYS A 110 -8.78 11.87 -4.44
C CYS A 110 -7.95 13.04 -3.91
N VAL A 111 -6.66 12.80 -3.71
CA VAL A 111 -5.70 13.76 -3.19
C VAL A 111 -4.39 13.67 -3.96
N ASP A 112 -3.63 14.75 -3.90
CA ASP A 112 -2.27 14.80 -4.42
C ASP A 112 -1.28 14.63 -3.27
N GLY A 113 -0.60 13.49 -3.23
CA GLY A 113 0.43 13.18 -2.24
C GLY A 113 -0.06 12.41 -1.02
N ALA A 114 0.88 11.73 -0.38
CA ALA A 114 0.64 10.82 0.73
C ALA A 114 0.32 11.53 2.04
N ASP A 115 0.90 12.70 2.32
CA ASP A 115 0.55 13.52 3.48
C ASP A 115 -0.95 13.91 3.48
N ASN A 116 -1.48 14.38 2.34
CA ASN A 116 -2.90 14.69 2.20
C ASN A 116 -3.79 13.45 2.40
N ALA A 117 -3.35 12.28 1.92
CA ALA A 117 -4.07 11.03 2.12
C ALA A 117 -4.16 10.67 3.61
N LEU A 118 -3.04 10.79 4.33
CA LEU A 118 -2.96 10.56 5.78
C LEU A 118 -3.85 11.51 6.57
N MET A 119 -3.83 12.79 6.23
CA MET A 119 -4.71 13.80 6.84
C MET A 119 -6.19 13.43 6.68
N LEU A 120 -6.60 12.89 5.52
CA LEU A 120 -7.97 12.46 5.31
C LEU A 120 -8.30 11.17 6.06
N VAL A 121 -7.41 10.17 6.05
CA VAL A 121 -7.60 8.94 6.82
C VAL A 121 -7.77 9.26 8.31
N ASP A 122 -7.03 10.24 8.85
CA ASP A 122 -7.20 10.73 10.23
C ASP A 122 -8.64 11.23 10.51
N LYS A 123 -9.32 11.81 9.52
CA LYS A 123 -10.71 12.31 9.67
C LYS A 123 -11.77 11.24 9.50
N VAL A 124 -11.48 10.15 8.80
CA VAL A 124 -12.44 9.06 8.53
C VAL A 124 -12.14 7.79 9.31
N ARG A 125 -11.09 7.79 10.14
CA ARG A 125 -10.72 6.66 11.00
C ARG A 125 -11.83 6.32 11.98
N SER A 126 -12.02 5.04 12.21
CA SER A 126 -12.98 4.51 13.18
C SER A 126 -12.41 3.22 13.76
N GLU A 127 -12.71 2.97 15.04
CA GLU A 127 -12.46 1.68 15.65
C GLU A 127 -13.12 0.56 14.84
N LYS A 128 -12.52 -0.64 14.85
CA LYS A 128 -12.98 -1.83 14.11
C LYS A 128 -12.96 -1.64 12.58
N ARG A 129 -11.89 -1.05 12.06
CA ARG A 129 -11.56 -1.03 10.63
C ARG A 129 -10.11 -1.46 10.41
N ALA A 130 -9.81 -1.91 9.20
CA ALA A 130 -8.42 -1.97 8.73
C ALA A 130 -8.11 -0.74 7.90
N PHE A 131 -6.88 -0.26 8.04
CA PHE A 131 -6.27 0.64 7.09
C PHE A 131 -5.21 -0.12 6.30
N VAL A 132 -5.39 -0.20 4.99
CA VAL A 132 -4.44 -0.83 4.07
C VAL A 132 -3.88 0.25 3.17
N TRP A 133 -2.56 0.34 3.09
CA TRP A 133 -1.87 1.22 2.15
C TRP A 133 -1.08 0.39 1.14
N THR A 134 -1.41 0.51 -0.14
CA THR A 134 -0.61 -0.08 -1.21
C THR A 134 0.28 0.98 -1.83
N LEU A 135 1.58 0.70 -1.87
CA LEU A 135 2.60 1.61 -2.38
C LEU A 135 2.92 1.23 -3.84
N PRO A 136 3.23 2.19 -4.73
CA PRO A 136 3.73 1.89 -6.08
C PRO A 136 5.05 1.12 -6.04
N GLN A 137 5.50 0.59 -7.18
CA GLN A 137 6.84 0.00 -7.28
C GLN A 137 7.94 1.07 -7.26
N ASP A 138 7.63 2.25 -7.81
CA ASP A 138 8.56 3.37 -7.90
C ASP A 138 8.31 4.35 -6.76
N ASN A 139 9.36 4.96 -6.23
CA ASN A 139 9.32 5.96 -5.16
C ASN A 139 8.60 5.55 -3.84
N TRP A 140 8.43 4.25 -3.59
CA TRP A 140 7.72 3.76 -2.40
C TRP A 140 8.44 4.07 -1.08
N THR A 141 9.76 4.21 -1.09
CA THR A 141 10.55 4.46 0.13
C THR A 141 10.19 5.79 0.78
N GLU A 142 10.00 6.85 -0.02
CA GLU A 142 9.60 8.17 0.46
C GLU A 142 8.19 8.11 1.04
N ILE A 143 7.25 7.53 0.28
CA ILE A 143 5.85 7.39 0.68
C ILE A 143 5.71 6.53 1.96
N LYS A 144 6.49 5.46 2.06
CA LYS A 144 6.49 4.59 3.25
C LYS A 144 7.02 5.33 4.47
N ALA A 145 8.09 6.10 4.33
CA ALA A 145 8.63 6.92 5.41
C ALA A 145 7.62 7.97 5.88
N GLU A 146 6.87 8.59 4.97
CA GLU A 146 5.77 9.50 5.32
C GLU A 146 4.69 8.81 6.15
N LEU A 147 4.24 7.62 5.73
CA LEU A 147 3.30 6.81 6.51
C LEU A 147 3.85 6.50 7.90
N GLU A 148 5.06 5.94 8.01
CA GLU A 148 5.65 5.53 9.29
C GLU A 148 5.83 6.72 10.25
N ASN A 149 6.23 7.89 9.74
CA ASN A 149 6.33 9.12 10.53
C ASN A 149 4.95 9.58 11.00
N HIS A 150 3.94 9.53 10.13
CA HIS A 150 2.61 9.98 10.47
C HIS A 150 1.91 9.04 11.47
N LEU A 151 2.12 7.73 11.38
CA LEU A 151 1.57 6.75 12.34
C LEU A 151 2.07 7.00 13.76
N GLN A 152 3.28 7.53 13.95
CA GLN A 152 3.79 7.91 15.28
C GLN A 152 2.98 9.05 15.93
N THR A 153 2.24 9.82 15.14
CA THR A 153 1.39 10.92 15.63
C THR A 153 -0.02 10.46 16.02
N TRP A 154 -0.46 9.31 15.51
CA TRP A 154 -1.77 8.74 15.80
C TRP A 154 -1.73 8.02 17.15
N LYS A 155 -2.11 8.77 18.20
CA LYS A 155 -2.39 8.21 19.54
C LYS A 155 -3.78 7.60 19.60
#